data_AF-A0A3R9QCS5-F1
#
_entry.id   AF-A0A3R9QCS5-F1
#
_cell.length_a   1.000
_cell.length_b   1.000
_cell.length_c   1.000
_cell.angle_alpha   90.00
_cell.angle_beta   90.00
_cell.angle_gamma   90.00
#
_symmetry.space_group_name_H-M   'P 1'
#
loop_
_entity.id
_entity.type
_entity.pdbx_description
1 polymer ?
#
loop_
_entity_poly.entity_id
_entity_poly.type
_entity_poly.pdbx_seq_one_letter_code
_entity_poly.pdbx_strand_id
1 'polypeptide(L)'
;MIEGLGWLREAAFLAFLAVILSYLLPSVFLSPYRSLEQLPRPPFIDIVMIIIGLILAIASWIFEILGWSSMCRAGMRKFYCFTKYMVLLGPIMGFLFAIVGVFQTALTGKISFFLLGPLVIVAVAVIAGVASLDVGLLTNTRILTVGALLYLISVVLQAPALLQSPEFMSFGLAAGILSIPALLLMAIGFHLARRAVPHGREEAVTA
;
A
#
# COMPACT_ATOMS: atom_id res chain seq x y z
N MET A 1 -16.21 13.87 3.32
CA MET A 1 -16.13 12.74 2.36
C MET A 1 -15.31 13.07 1.11
N ILE A 2 -15.65 14.16 0.41
CA ILE A 2 -14.98 14.59 -0.84
C ILE A 2 -13.48 14.83 -0.64
N GLU A 3 -13.09 15.49 0.46
CA GLU A 3 -11.69 15.68 0.82
C GLU A 3 -10.97 14.35 1.07
N GLY A 4 -11.61 13.41 1.79
CA GLY A 4 -11.08 12.08 2.05
C GLY A 4 -10.74 11.29 0.78
N LEU A 5 -11.60 11.34 -0.24
CA LEU A 5 -11.33 10.74 -1.55
C LEU A 5 -10.15 11.42 -2.27
N GLY A 6 -9.97 12.72 -2.06
CA GLY A 6 -8.80 13.46 -2.57
C GLY A 6 -7.49 12.94 -1.96
N TRP A 7 -7.45 12.80 -0.63
CA TRP A 7 -6.26 12.28 0.05
C TRP A 7 -5.96 10.82 -0.32
N LEU A 8 -6.98 9.96 -0.45
CA LEU A 8 -6.80 8.58 -0.89
C LEU A 8 -6.27 8.47 -2.33
N ARG A 9 -6.65 9.39 -3.21
CA ARG A 9 -6.05 9.49 -4.56
C ARG A 9 -4.56 9.79 -4.48
N GLU A 10 -4.16 10.79 -3.71
CA GLU A 10 -2.75 11.15 -3.56
C GLU A 10 -1.95 10.00 -2.93
N ALA A 11 -2.52 9.31 -1.93
CA ALA A 11 -1.92 8.12 -1.34
C ALA A 11 -1.69 7.03 -2.41
N ALA A 12 -2.72 6.67 -3.19
CA ALA A 12 -2.59 5.66 -4.24
C ALA A 12 -1.57 6.05 -5.32
N PHE A 13 -1.51 7.33 -5.70
CA PHE A 13 -0.55 7.84 -6.68
C PHE A 13 0.90 7.81 -6.16
N LEU A 14 1.11 8.21 -4.90
CA LEU A 14 2.42 8.15 -4.26
C LEU A 14 2.88 6.72 -4.03
N ALA A 15 1.97 5.81 -3.64
CA ALA A 15 2.25 4.38 -3.56
C ALA A 15 2.66 3.80 -4.93
N PHE A 16 1.94 4.17 -6.00
CA PHE A 16 2.28 3.79 -7.37
C PHE A 16 3.68 4.26 -7.75
N LEU A 17 4.00 5.53 -7.48
CA LEU A 17 5.34 6.08 -7.74
C LEU A 17 6.41 5.37 -6.91
N ALA A 18 6.17 5.11 -5.62
CA ALA A 18 7.09 4.39 -4.76
C ALA A 18 7.37 2.97 -5.28
N VAL A 19 6.34 2.25 -5.72
CA VAL A 19 6.48 0.91 -6.30
C VAL A 19 7.29 0.96 -7.61
N ILE A 20 6.99 1.90 -8.51
CA ILE A 20 7.77 2.06 -9.75
C ILE A 20 9.24 2.38 -9.43
N LEU A 21 9.46 3.32 -8.51
CA LEU A 21 10.80 3.75 -8.15
C LEU A 21 11.62 2.61 -7.51
N SER A 22 10.95 1.77 -6.71
CA SER A 22 11.59 0.67 -5.97
C SER A 22 11.75 -0.62 -6.79
N TYR A 23 10.83 -0.91 -7.73
CA TYR A 23 10.86 -2.15 -8.51
C TYR A 23 11.37 -1.97 -9.94
N LEU A 24 10.93 -0.94 -10.67
CA LEU A 24 11.22 -0.79 -12.11
C LEU A 24 12.58 -0.12 -12.37
N LEU A 25 12.97 0.87 -11.58
CA LEU A 25 14.28 1.52 -11.79
C LEU A 25 15.45 0.56 -11.52
N PRO A 26 15.49 -0.22 -10.42
CA PRO A 26 16.57 -1.16 -10.21
C PRO A 26 16.59 -2.28 -11.25
N SER A 27 15.43 -2.80 -11.67
CA SER A 27 15.37 -3.93 -12.60
C SER A 27 15.64 -3.54 -14.06
N VAL A 28 15.13 -2.40 -14.53
CA VAL A 28 15.26 -1.98 -15.94
C VAL A 28 16.57 -1.25 -16.21
N PHE A 29 17.01 -0.38 -15.28
CA PHE A 29 18.26 0.35 -15.48
C PHE A 29 19.50 -0.42 -15.01
N LEU A 30 19.42 -1.35 -14.05
CA LEU A 30 20.61 -2.05 -13.52
C LEU A 30 20.86 -3.44 -14.15
N SER A 31 19.88 -4.02 -14.86
CA SER A 31 20.02 -5.32 -15.53
C SER A 31 21.01 -5.32 -16.71
N PRO A 32 21.04 -4.33 -17.63
CA PRO A 32 22.04 -4.32 -18.69
C PRO A 32 23.47 -4.02 -18.20
N TYR A 33 23.63 -3.51 -16.97
CA TYR A 33 24.94 -3.25 -16.36
C TYR A 33 25.47 -4.40 -15.50
N ARG A 34 24.71 -5.50 -15.33
CA ARG A 34 25.18 -6.68 -14.59
C ARG A 34 26.33 -7.39 -15.32
N SER A 35 26.39 -7.26 -16.64
CA SER A 35 27.50 -7.75 -17.48
C SER A 35 28.72 -6.83 -17.52
N LEU A 36 28.65 -5.65 -16.87
CA LEU A 36 29.75 -4.67 -16.72
C LEU A 36 30.26 -4.65 -15.27
N GLU A 37 30.42 -5.85 -14.69
CA GLU A 37 30.77 -6.16 -13.29
C GLU A 37 32.15 -5.62 -12.82
N GLN A 38 32.76 -4.70 -13.57
CA GLN A 38 34.07 -4.10 -13.29
C GLN A 38 34.09 -2.57 -13.26
N LEU A 39 32.97 -1.88 -13.50
CA LEU A 39 32.93 -0.45 -13.17
C LEU A 39 32.44 -0.26 -11.72
N PRO A 40 33.20 0.46 -10.86
CA PRO A 40 32.74 0.80 -9.52
C PRO A 40 31.49 1.67 -9.64
N ARG A 41 30.31 1.07 -9.37
CA ARG A 41 29.08 1.84 -9.24
C ARG A 41 29.23 2.82 -8.09
N PRO A 42 28.88 4.11 -8.25
CA PRO A 42 28.80 5.01 -7.12
C PRO A 42 27.61 4.56 -6.26
N PRO A 43 27.83 4.10 -5.01
CA PRO A 43 26.75 3.65 -4.12
C PRO A 43 25.74 4.77 -3.80
N PHE A 44 26.09 6.01 -4.13
CA PHE A 44 25.27 7.19 -3.94
C PHE A 44 23.92 7.13 -4.66
N ILE A 45 23.86 6.63 -5.90
CA ILE A 45 22.59 6.60 -6.67
C ILE A 45 21.59 5.65 -6.02
N ASP A 46 22.03 4.45 -5.63
CA ASP A 46 21.16 3.47 -4.97
C ASP A 46 20.65 4.00 -3.63
N ILE A 47 21.52 4.65 -2.84
CA ILE A 47 21.14 5.27 -1.57
C ILE A 47 20.09 6.38 -1.78
N VAL A 48 20.29 7.27 -2.76
CA VAL A 48 19.35 8.35 -3.05
C VAL A 48 17.98 7.80 -3.48
N MET A 49 17.96 6.77 -4.31
CA MET A 49 16.72 6.15 -4.78
C MET A 49 15.95 5.47 -3.63
N ILE A 50 16.65 4.79 -2.73
CA ILE A 50 16.06 4.21 -1.52
C ILE A 50 15.44 5.30 -0.63
N ILE A 51 16.15 6.41 -0.42
CA ILE A 51 15.66 7.53 0.39
C ILE A 51 14.41 8.14 -0.24
N ILE A 52 14.41 8.40 -1.55
CA ILE A 52 13.23 8.94 -2.25
C ILE A 52 12.05 7.98 -2.14
N GLY A 53 12.27 6.68 -2.36
CA GLY A 53 11.24 5.65 -2.21
C GLY A 53 10.64 5.63 -0.80
N LEU A 54 11.49 5.75 0.23
CA LEU A 54 11.06 5.80 1.62
C LEU A 54 10.22 7.06 1.91
N ILE A 55 10.64 8.23 1.42
CA ILE A 55 9.89 9.48 1.56
C ILE A 55 8.51 9.36 0.92
N LEU A 56 8.44 8.81 -0.30
CA LEU A 56 7.17 8.59 -1.00
C LEU A 56 6.26 7.60 -0.26
N ALA A 57 6.83 6.54 0.30
CA ALA A 57 6.08 5.56 1.09
C ALA A 57 5.50 6.18 2.37
N ILE A 58 6.29 6.99 3.09
CA ILE A 58 5.83 7.71 4.29
C ILE A 58 4.75 8.73 3.93
N ALA A 59 4.95 9.52 2.86
CA ALA A 59 3.98 10.48 2.39
C ALA A 59 2.66 9.80 2.00
N SER A 60 2.73 8.70 1.25
CA SER A 60 1.58 7.87 0.89
C SER A 60 0.80 7.41 2.13
N TRP A 61 1.50 6.87 3.12
CA TRP A 61 0.89 6.41 4.38
C TRP A 61 0.19 7.54 5.16
N ILE A 62 0.81 8.72 5.24
CA ILE A 62 0.20 9.90 5.88
C ILE A 62 -1.09 10.29 5.17
N PHE A 63 -1.09 10.36 3.84
CA PHE A 63 -2.29 10.68 3.08
C PHE A 63 -3.38 9.62 3.21
N GLU A 64 -3.01 8.35 3.34
CA GLU A 64 -3.94 7.27 3.58
C GLU A 64 -4.65 7.43 4.94
N ILE A 65 -3.90 7.74 6.00
CA ILE A 65 -4.46 8.03 7.34
C ILE A 65 -5.42 9.23 7.27
N LEU A 66 -5.04 10.30 6.59
CA LEU A 66 -5.88 11.50 6.45
C LEU A 66 -7.16 11.20 5.66
N GLY A 67 -7.05 10.39 4.60
CA GLY A 67 -8.17 9.92 3.78
C GLY A 67 -9.22 9.18 4.60
N TRP A 68 -8.81 8.12 5.31
CA TRP A 68 -9.71 7.34 6.15
C TRP A 68 -10.23 8.14 7.36
N SER A 69 -9.42 9.04 7.92
CA SER A 69 -9.86 9.95 8.99
C SER A 69 -10.98 10.90 8.54
N SER A 70 -10.87 11.48 7.35
CA SER A 70 -11.91 12.35 6.78
C SER A 70 -13.21 11.59 6.54
N MET A 71 -13.14 10.34 6.06
CA MET A 71 -14.33 9.50 5.87
C MET A 71 -14.99 9.07 7.18
N CYS A 72 -14.19 8.77 8.21
CA CYS A 72 -14.69 8.47 9.56
C CYS A 72 -15.40 9.69 10.18
N ARG A 73 -14.81 10.89 10.09
CA ARG A 73 -15.44 12.12 10.61
C ARG A 73 -16.73 12.48 9.88
N ALA A 74 -16.83 12.15 8.60
CA ALA A 74 -18.05 12.36 7.81
C ALA A 74 -19.21 11.41 8.18
N GLY A 75 -19.07 10.56 9.21
CA GLY A 75 -20.18 9.78 9.78
C GLY A 75 -20.69 8.66 8.89
N MET A 76 -19.98 8.29 7.83
CA MET A 76 -20.46 7.33 6.83
C MET A 76 -20.76 5.94 7.41
N ARG A 77 -19.74 5.25 7.97
CA ARG A 77 -19.86 3.91 8.56
C ARG A 77 -18.77 3.67 9.62
N LYS A 78 -19.09 2.89 10.66
CA LYS A 78 -18.14 2.47 11.71
C LYS A 78 -16.91 1.75 11.14
N PHE A 79 -17.08 1.04 10.02
CA PHE A 79 -16.01 0.32 9.34
C PHE A 79 -14.84 1.25 8.92
N TYR A 80 -15.10 2.46 8.42
CA TYR A 80 -14.02 3.38 8.03
C TYR A 80 -13.22 3.92 9.23
N CYS A 81 -13.86 4.07 10.38
CA CYS A 81 -13.17 4.41 11.61
C CYS A 81 -12.26 3.26 12.07
N PHE A 82 -12.72 2.01 11.91
CA PHE A 82 -11.88 0.84 12.17
C PHE A 82 -10.69 0.76 11.19
N THR A 83 -10.93 0.94 9.89
CA THR A 83 -9.87 0.99 8.86
C THR A 83 -8.82 2.05 9.20
N LYS A 84 -9.24 3.26 9.63
CA LYS A 84 -8.32 4.31 10.08
C LYS A 84 -7.38 3.81 11.19
N TYR A 85 -7.91 3.19 12.24
CA TYR A 85 -7.08 2.68 13.34
C TYR A 85 -6.13 1.58 12.88
N MET A 86 -6.59 0.69 12.00
CA MET A 86 -5.76 -0.39 11.47
C MET A 86 -4.65 0.13 10.56
N VAL A 87 -4.92 1.10 9.68
CA VAL A 87 -3.90 1.73 8.82
C VAL A 87 -2.90 2.56 9.63
N LEU A 88 -3.34 3.16 10.75
CA LEU A 88 -2.47 3.92 11.65
C LEU A 88 -1.57 3.01 12.49
N LEU A 89 -2.16 2.06 13.21
CA LEU A 89 -1.44 1.22 14.19
C LEU A 89 -0.75 0.03 13.52
N GLY A 90 -1.31 -0.47 12.42
CA GLY A 90 -0.84 -1.65 11.72
C GLY A 90 0.64 -1.62 11.36
N PRO A 91 1.12 -0.62 10.61
CA PRO A 91 2.53 -0.50 10.25
C PRO A 91 3.45 -0.35 11.47
N ILE A 92 3.00 0.35 12.51
CA ILE A 92 3.76 0.52 13.77
C ILE A 92 3.93 -0.84 14.44
N MET A 93 2.84 -1.59 14.62
CA MET A 93 2.87 -2.93 15.21
C MET A 93 3.68 -3.90 14.35
N GLY A 94 3.51 -3.86 13.02
CA GLY A 94 4.27 -4.68 12.08
C GLY A 94 5.79 -4.43 12.18
N PHE A 95 6.19 -3.16 12.26
CA PHE A 95 7.59 -2.77 12.43
C PHE A 95 8.15 -3.21 13.79
N LEU A 96 7.39 -3.03 14.88
CA LEU A 96 7.79 -3.51 16.21
C LEU A 96 7.98 -5.03 16.23
N PHE A 97 7.06 -5.80 15.65
CA PHE A 97 7.20 -7.25 15.54
C PHE A 97 8.39 -7.65 14.68
N ALA A 98 8.67 -6.93 13.59
CA ALA A 98 9.85 -7.18 12.76
C ALA A 98 11.15 -6.96 13.55
N ILE A 99 11.27 -5.86 14.29
CA ILE A 99 12.43 -5.58 15.14
C ILE A 99 12.61 -6.68 16.19
N VAL A 100 11.56 -6.96 16.96
CA VAL A 100 11.60 -8.01 18.00
C VAL A 100 11.96 -9.36 17.39
N GLY A 101 11.42 -9.69 16.22
CA GLY A 101 11.73 -10.88 15.46
C GLY A 101 13.21 -10.97 15.06
N VAL A 102 13.81 -9.88 14.58
CA VAL A 102 15.24 -9.82 14.25
C VAL A 102 16.10 -10.03 15.49
N PHE A 103 15.81 -9.32 16.58
CA PHE A 103 16.55 -9.46 17.84
C PHE A 103 16.46 -10.88 18.41
N GLN A 104 15.26 -11.47 18.42
CA GLN A 104 15.07 -12.83 18.90
C GLN A 104 15.75 -13.87 18.01
N THR A 105 15.70 -13.70 16.69
CA THR A 105 16.39 -14.60 15.75
C THR A 105 17.89 -14.53 15.97
N ALA A 106 18.44 -13.34 16.19
CA ALA A 106 19.86 -13.16 16.53
C ALA A 106 20.26 -13.80 17.87
N LEU A 107 19.37 -13.78 18.88
CA LEU A 107 19.65 -14.31 20.22
C LEU A 107 19.43 -15.82 20.36
N THR A 108 18.40 -16.36 19.68
CA THR A 108 17.91 -17.74 19.91
C THR A 108 18.00 -18.64 18.67
N GLY A 109 18.30 -18.08 17.50
CA GLY A 109 18.28 -18.79 16.22
C GLY A 109 16.87 -19.22 15.76
N LYS A 110 15.80 -18.85 16.48
CA LYS A 110 14.42 -19.23 16.17
C LYS A 110 13.68 -18.10 15.47
N ILE A 111 13.03 -18.40 14.35
CA ILE A 111 12.36 -17.45 13.44
C ILE A 111 10.93 -17.08 13.90
N SER A 112 10.53 -17.46 15.12
CA SER A 112 9.13 -17.47 15.58
C SER A 112 8.36 -16.15 15.41
N PHE A 113 9.01 -14.99 15.55
CA PHE A 113 8.33 -13.69 15.50
C PHE A 113 8.64 -12.88 14.24
N PHE A 114 9.58 -13.33 13.41
CA PHE A 114 9.98 -12.61 12.20
C PHE A 114 8.83 -12.53 11.17
N LEU A 115 8.01 -13.58 11.08
CA LEU A 115 6.87 -13.65 10.15
C LEU A 115 5.65 -12.83 10.62
N LEU A 116 5.54 -12.51 11.91
CA LEU A 116 4.40 -11.77 12.46
C LEU A 116 4.35 -10.33 11.95
N GLY A 117 5.51 -9.67 11.80
CA GLY A 117 5.58 -8.29 11.31
C GLY A 117 4.98 -8.14 9.90
N PRO A 118 5.50 -8.86 8.89
CA PRO A 118 4.96 -8.84 7.54
C PRO A 118 3.50 -9.30 7.47
N LEU A 119 3.09 -10.28 8.30
CA LEU A 119 1.72 -10.75 8.35
C LEU A 119 0.74 -9.65 8.80
N VAL A 120 1.11 -8.84 9.81
CA VAL A 120 0.31 -7.69 10.23
C VAL A 120 0.20 -6.66 9.11
N ILE A 121 1.30 -6.39 8.39
CA ILE A 121 1.30 -5.45 7.25
C ILE A 121 0.34 -5.93 6.16
N VAL A 122 0.40 -7.22 5.79
CA VAL A 122 -0.50 -7.83 4.80
C VAL A 122 -1.96 -7.76 5.28
N ALA A 123 -2.24 -8.07 6.54
CA ALA A 123 -3.60 -7.99 7.09
C ALA A 123 -4.17 -6.57 7.01
N VAL A 124 -3.36 -5.56 7.32
CA VAL A 124 -3.75 -4.15 7.23
C VAL A 124 -4.02 -3.74 5.78
N ALA A 125 -3.17 -4.17 4.85
CA ALA A 125 -3.36 -3.95 3.42
C ALA A 125 -4.67 -4.59 2.92
N VAL A 126 -5.02 -5.80 3.38
CA VAL A 126 -6.31 -6.43 3.06
C VAL A 126 -7.47 -5.57 3.56
N ILE A 127 -7.41 -5.07 4.80
CA ILE A 127 -8.47 -4.22 5.37
C ILE A 127 -8.63 -2.93 4.56
N ALA A 128 -7.53 -2.28 4.18
CA ALA A 128 -7.54 -1.08 3.33
C ALA A 128 -8.09 -1.37 1.92
N GLY A 129 -7.75 -2.52 1.34
CA GLY A 129 -8.27 -2.98 0.06
C GLY A 129 -9.77 -3.24 0.09
N VAL A 130 -10.27 -3.92 1.13
CA VAL A 130 -11.71 -4.16 1.33
C VAL A 130 -12.47 -2.84 1.54
N ALA A 131 -11.90 -1.90 2.30
CA ALA A 131 -12.49 -0.56 2.46
C ALA A 131 -12.54 0.21 1.14
N SER A 132 -11.50 0.12 0.33
CA SER A 132 -11.49 0.73 -1.01
C SER A 132 -12.52 0.11 -1.95
N LEU A 133 -12.73 -1.21 -1.85
CA LEU A 133 -13.75 -1.93 -2.60
C LEU A 133 -15.18 -1.49 -2.20
N ASP A 134 -15.45 -1.39 -0.89
CA ASP A 134 -16.75 -0.90 -0.38
C ASP A 134 -17.03 0.53 -0.87
N VAL A 135 -16.03 1.41 -0.83
CA VAL A 135 -16.15 2.77 -1.40
C VAL A 135 -16.49 2.71 -2.89
N GLY A 136 -15.78 1.88 -3.67
CA GLY A 136 -16.06 1.72 -5.11
C GLY A 136 -17.46 1.23 -5.42
N LEU A 137 -18.00 0.31 -4.60
CA LEU A 137 -19.37 -0.17 -4.73
C LEU A 137 -20.40 0.91 -4.35
N LEU A 138 -20.15 1.66 -3.27
CA LEU A 138 -21.04 2.73 -2.81
C LEU A 138 -21.11 3.91 -3.79
N THR A 139 -19.99 4.26 -4.42
CA THR A 139 -19.93 5.33 -5.43
C THR A 139 -20.21 4.81 -6.84
N ASN A 140 -20.58 3.54 -7.00
CA ASN A 140 -20.83 2.86 -8.28
C ASN A 140 -19.72 3.08 -9.32
N THR A 141 -18.47 3.17 -8.86
CA THR A 141 -17.31 3.50 -9.68
C THR A 141 -16.57 2.24 -10.07
N ARG A 142 -16.94 1.64 -11.21
CA ARG A 142 -16.39 0.35 -11.68
C ARG A 142 -14.86 0.30 -11.70
N ILE A 143 -14.21 1.41 -12.09
CA ILE A 143 -12.75 1.52 -12.13
C ILE A 143 -12.14 1.33 -10.73
N LEU A 144 -12.75 1.94 -9.70
CA LEU A 144 -12.30 1.79 -8.31
C LEU A 144 -12.52 0.35 -7.81
N THR A 145 -13.65 -0.26 -8.15
CA THR A 145 -13.94 -1.66 -7.81
C THR A 145 -12.92 -2.61 -8.41
N VAL A 146 -12.59 -2.46 -9.71
CA VAL A 146 -11.60 -3.30 -10.39
C VAL A 146 -10.20 -3.06 -9.82
N GLY A 147 -9.81 -1.81 -9.59
CA GLY A 147 -8.52 -1.47 -8.96
C GLY A 147 -8.37 -2.09 -7.57
N ALA A 148 -9.40 -1.98 -6.73
CA ALA A 148 -9.40 -2.56 -5.38
C ALA A 148 -9.36 -4.10 -5.40
N LEU A 149 -10.05 -4.76 -6.34
CA LEU A 149 -9.96 -6.21 -6.51
C LEU A 149 -8.56 -6.65 -6.94
N LEU A 150 -7.96 -5.98 -7.91
CA LEU A 150 -6.59 -6.28 -8.34
C LEU A 150 -5.58 -6.04 -7.21
N TYR A 151 -5.79 -4.99 -6.41
CA TYR A 151 -4.98 -4.72 -5.22
C TYR A 151 -5.09 -5.84 -4.19
N LEU A 152 -6.31 -6.31 -3.89
CA LEU A 152 -6.52 -7.44 -2.98
C LEU A 152 -5.86 -8.72 -3.50
N ILE A 153 -5.99 -9.03 -4.79
CA ILE A 153 -5.32 -10.19 -5.40
C ILE A 153 -3.80 -10.05 -5.25
N SER A 154 -3.24 -8.87 -5.53
CA SER A 154 -1.81 -8.61 -5.34
C SER A 154 -1.38 -8.86 -3.89
N VAL A 155 -2.11 -8.32 -2.91
CA VAL A 155 -1.81 -8.50 -1.48
C VAL A 155 -1.89 -9.97 -1.06
N VAL A 156 -2.89 -10.72 -1.52
CA VAL A 156 -3.02 -12.15 -1.24
C VAL A 156 -1.87 -12.94 -1.85
N LEU A 157 -1.42 -12.59 -3.07
CA LEU A 157 -0.25 -13.20 -3.70
C LEU A 157 1.06 -12.88 -2.98
N GLN A 158 1.14 -11.81 -2.18
CA GLN A 158 2.31 -11.53 -1.35
C GLN A 158 2.39 -12.44 -0.12
N ALA A 159 1.27 -12.98 0.37
CA ALA A 159 1.27 -13.80 1.59
C ALA A 159 2.14 -15.08 1.47
N PRO A 160 2.07 -15.87 0.39
CA PRO A 160 3.00 -16.99 0.17
C PRO A 160 4.46 -16.56 0.08
N ALA A 161 4.73 -15.38 -0.50
CA ALA A 161 6.09 -14.85 -0.63
C ALA A 161 6.75 -14.54 0.72
N LEU A 162 5.96 -14.40 1.80
CA LEU A 162 6.47 -14.22 3.16
C LEU A 162 7.22 -15.45 3.69
N LEU A 163 6.97 -16.64 3.14
CA LEU A 163 7.65 -17.88 3.53
C LEU A 163 9.11 -17.93 3.06
N GLN A 164 9.54 -16.98 2.22
CA GLN A 164 10.91 -16.83 1.71
C GLN A 164 11.50 -18.11 1.09
N SER A 165 10.66 -19.08 0.72
CA SER A 165 11.11 -20.25 -0.01
C SER A 165 11.33 -19.86 -1.48
N PRO A 166 12.34 -20.44 -2.14
CA PRO A 166 12.61 -20.16 -3.55
C PRO A 166 11.41 -20.48 -4.46
N GLU A 167 10.57 -21.44 -4.06
CA GLU A 167 9.33 -21.82 -4.78
C GLU A 167 8.29 -20.70 -4.79
N PHE A 168 8.25 -19.85 -3.76
CA PHE A 168 7.27 -18.76 -3.63
C PHE A 168 7.78 -17.40 -4.11
N MET A 169 9.03 -17.30 -4.56
CA MET A 169 9.63 -16.03 -5.01
C MET A 169 8.93 -15.46 -6.27
N SER A 170 8.41 -16.33 -7.13
CA SER A 170 7.62 -15.94 -8.32
C SER A 170 6.30 -15.26 -7.96
N PHE A 171 5.68 -15.63 -6.84
CA PHE A 171 4.45 -15.00 -6.35
C PHE A 171 4.70 -13.56 -5.90
N GLY A 172 5.84 -13.28 -5.27
CA GLY A 172 6.24 -11.92 -4.88
C GLY A 172 6.42 -11.01 -6.10
N LEU A 173 7.06 -11.52 -7.17
CA LEU A 173 7.21 -10.79 -8.43
C LEU A 173 5.86 -10.55 -9.11
N ALA A 174 5.01 -11.58 -9.21
CA ALA A 174 3.68 -11.47 -9.79
C ALA A 174 2.81 -10.47 -9.02
N ALA A 175 2.88 -10.49 -7.69
CA ALA A 175 2.20 -9.51 -6.85
C ALA A 175 2.69 -8.08 -7.10
N GLY A 176 4.01 -7.88 -7.20
CA GLY A 176 4.61 -6.58 -7.51
C GLY A 176 4.14 -6.04 -8.85
N ILE A 177 4.15 -6.86 -9.91
CA ILE A 177 3.68 -6.47 -11.25
C ILE A 177 2.19 -6.12 -11.22
N LEU A 178 1.37 -6.91 -10.52
CA LEU A 178 -0.07 -6.69 -10.41
C LEU A 178 -0.42 -5.45 -9.57
N SER A 179 0.44 -5.08 -8.61
CA SER A 179 0.23 -3.92 -7.75
C SER A 179 0.28 -2.60 -8.53
N ILE A 180 1.05 -2.52 -9.61
CA ILE A 180 1.22 -1.30 -10.43
C ILE A 180 -0.12 -0.87 -11.08
N PRO A 181 -0.77 -1.70 -11.93
CA PRO A 181 -2.06 -1.34 -12.51
C PRO A 181 -3.14 -1.21 -11.43
N ALA A 182 -3.07 -1.98 -10.32
CA ALA A 182 -4.03 -1.86 -9.23
C ALA A 182 -4.01 -0.47 -8.58
N LEU A 183 -2.84 0.02 -8.19
CA LEU A 183 -2.66 1.33 -7.55
C LEU A 183 -3.03 2.47 -8.50
N LEU A 184 -2.67 2.36 -9.79
CA LEU A 184 -3.06 3.34 -10.80
C LEU A 184 -4.60 3.41 -10.97
N LEU A 185 -5.26 2.25 -11.07
CA LEU A 185 -6.72 2.17 -11.18
C LEU A 185 -7.40 2.66 -9.90
N MET A 186 -6.84 2.42 -8.72
CA MET A 186 -7.34 2.99 -7.47
C MET A 186 -7.23 4.52 -7.47
N ALA A 187 -6.09 5.09 -7.88
CA ALA A 187 -5.91 6.54 -7.96
C ALA A 187 -6.94 7.19 -8.90
N ILE A 188 -7.10 6.64 -10.11
CA ILE A 188 -8.11 7.11 -11.08
C ILE A 188 -9.53 6.90 -10.52
N GLY A 189 -9.77 5.74 -9.91
CA GLY A 189 -11.04 5.36 -9.30
C GLY A 189 -11.49 6.32 -8.20
N PHE A 190 -10.59 6.69 -7.28
CA PHE A 190 -10.88 7.68 -6.24
C PHE A 190 -11.15 9.07 -6.83
N HIS A 191 -10.45 9.45 -7.90
CA HIS A 191 -10.74 10.70 -8.60
C HIS A 191 -12.15 10.74 -9.19
N LEU A 192 -12.59 9.65 -9.83
CA LEU A 192 -13.93 9.54 -10.39
C LEU A 192 -15.01 9.43 -9.31
N ALA A 193 -14.76 8.65 -8.25
CA ALA A 193 -15.64 8.53 -7.11
C ALA A 193 -15.90 9.89 -6.44
N ARG A 194 -14.87 10.75 -6.36
CA ARG A 194 -14.99 12.12 -5.84
C ARG A 194 -15.97 12.97 -6.66
N ARG A 195 -15.97 12.82 -8.00
CA ARG A 195 -16.89 13.54 -8.90
C ARG A 195 -18.32 12.99 -8.84
N ALA A 196 -18.48 11.73 -8.48
CA ALA A 196 -19.79 11.06 -8.42
C ALA A 196 -20.60 11.40 -7.15
N VAL A 197 -19.98 12.01 -6.13
CA VAL A 197 -20.69 12.44 -4.91
C VAL A 197 -21.37 13.79 -5.21
N PRO A 198 -22.71 13.86 -5.33
CA PRO A 198 -23.39 15.13 -5.56
C PRO A 198 -23.18 16.08 -4.37
N HIS A 199 -22.90 17.35 -4.65
CA HIS A 199 -22.73 18.42 -3.66
C HIS A 199 -23.96 18.67 -2.75
N GLY A 200 -25.09 18.00 -2.99
CA GLY A 200 -26.35 18.24 -2.26
C GLY A 200 -26.56 17.42 -0.98
N ARG A 201 -25.57 16.66 -0.47
CA ARG A 201 -25.72 15.85 0.76
C ARG A 201 -25.12 16.48 2.02
N GLU A 202 -24.82 17.78 1.99
CA GLU A 202 -24.49 18.55 3.20
C GLU A 202 -25.72 19.17 3.86
N GLU A 203 -26.86 19.31 3.17
CA GLU A 203 -28.07 19.91 3.75
C GLU A 203 -29.00 18.92 4.49
N ALA A 204 -28.77 17.61 4.38
CA ALA A 204 -29.68 16.60 4.93
C ALA A 204 -29.25 15.99 6.27
N VAL A 205 -28.17 16.49 6.89
CA VAL A 205 -27.66 15.98 8.19
C VAL A 205 -27.81 17.02 9.31
N THR A 206 -28.39 18.18 9.01
CA THR A 206 -28.75 19.21 9.99
C THR A 206 -30.26 19.37 10.18
N ALA A 207 -31.08 18.46 9.62
CA ALA A 207 -32.54 18.42 9.83
C ALA A 207 -32.93 17.26 10.75
#